data_AF-A0A2T5HSR5-F1
#
_entry.id   AF-A0A2T5HSR5-F1
#
_cell.length_a   1.000
_cell.length_b   1.000
_cell.length_c   1.000
_cell.angle_alpha   90.00
_cell.angle_beta   90.00
_cell.angle_gamma   90.00
#
_symmetry.space_group_name_H-M   'P 1'
#
loop_
_entity.id
_entity.type
_entity.pdbx_description
1 polymer ?
#
loop_
_entity_poly.entity_id
_entity_poly.type
_entity_poly.pdbx_seq_one_letter_code
_entity_poly.pdbx_strand_id
1 'polypeptide(L)'
;MIREVPELRIVDDPLWQAVRERQAVIADKYANVTEAVRKHHKKNKLNGKRRPQSLLSGLVYCGCCGVTYSLRGAGRFACSNRISKGTCSNSRTIRQEELEDRVLSGLMDRMMAPEIAAEAMRAYAEETNRLNRERRSNGDTWQAELAKVEKQIAQIVEAIADGMYHLR
;
A
#
# COMPACT_ATOMS: atom_id res chain seq x y z
N MET A 1 8.43 -41.25 -30.42
CA MET A 1 8.73 -41.24 -31.86
C MET A 1 8.57 -39.80 -32.34
N ILE A 2 9.64 -39.15 -32.77
CA ILE A 2 9.59 -37.78 -33.32
C ILE A 2 9.25 -37.92 -34.80
N ARG A 3 8.20 -37.24 -35.27
CA ARG A 3 7.80 -37.20 -36.68
C ARG A 3 8.17 -35.83 -37.22
N GLU A 4 8.97 -35.80 -38.28
CA GLU A 4 9.29 -34.57 -39.00
C GLU A 4 8.06 -34.05 -39.74
N VAL A 5 7.79 -32.75 -39.60
CA VAL A 5 6.65 -32.06 -40.24
C VAL A 5 7.15 -30.76 -40.89
N PRO A 6 7.86 -30.84 -42.02
CA PRO A 6 8.53 -29.70 -42.65
C PRO A 6 7.58 -28.55 -43.03
N GLU A 7 6.33 -28.87 -43.34
CA GLU A 7 5.28 -27.92 -43.73
C GLU A 7 4.82 -26.99 -42.60
N LEU A 8 5.14 -27.30 -41.33
CA LEU A 8 4.82 -26.48 -40.17
C LEU A 8 6.02 -25.68 -39.64
N ARG A 9 7.14 -25.66 -40.36
CA ARG A 9 8.34 -24.94 -39.93
C ARG A 9 8.12 -23.43 -40.04
N ILE A 10 8.36 -22.75 -38.91
CA ILE A 10 8.25 -21.29 -38.79
C ILE A 10 9.55 -20.60 -39.27
N VAL A 11 10.66 -21.33 -39.24
CA VAL A 11 12.00 -20.86 -39.62
C VAL A 11 12.74 -21.97 -40.36
N ASP A 12 13.61 -21.58 -41.29
CA ASP A 12 14.39 -22.51 -42.09
C ASP A 12 15.34 -23.34 -41.21
N ASP A 13 15.48 -24.63 -41.54
CA ASP A 13 16.36 -25.55 -40.82
C ASP A 13 17.81 -25.04 -40.70
N PRO A 14 18.45 -24.51 -41.77
CA PRO A 14 19.82 -24.01 -41.66
C PRO A 14 19.94 -22.85 -40.67
N LEU A 15 18.95 -21.96 -40.62
CA LEU A 15 18.91 -20.85 -39.68
C LEU A 15 18.72 -21.35 -38.25
N TRP A 16 17.82 -22.32 -38.06
CA TRP A 16 17.61 -22.96 -36.77
C TRP A 16 18.90 -23.59 -36.25
N GLN A 17 19.59 -24.39 -37.07
CA GLN A 17 20.84 -25.03 -36.68
C GLN A 17 21.93 -24.00 -36.34
N ALA A 18 22.11 -22.97 -37.15
CA ALA A 18 23.09 -21.91 -36.88
C ALA A 18 22.83 -21.19 -35.53
N VAL A 19 21.56 -20.95 -35.17
CA VAL A 19 21.22 -20.38 -33.86
C VAL A 19 21.53 -21.37 -32.74
N ARG A 20 21.25 -22.67 -32.91
CA ARG A 20 21.52 -23.69 -31.90
C ARG A 20 23.01 -23.87 -31.65
N GLU A 21 23.82 -23.84 -32.69
CA GLU A 21 25.29 -23.84 -32.59
C GLU A 21 25.78 -22.61 -31.82
N ARG A 22 25.30 -21.42 -32.17
CA ARG A 22 25.64 -20.18 -31.45
C ARG A 22 25.22 -20.23 -29.99
N GLN A 23 24.03 -20.77 -29.69
CA GLN A 23 23.55 -20.97 -28.32
C GLN A 23 24.46 -21.93 -27.54
N ALA A 24 24.95 -23.00 -28.17
CA ALA A 24 25.87 -23.95 -27.54
C ALA A 24 27.21 -23.27 -27.20
N VAL A 25 27.78 -22.48 -28.13
CA VAL A 25 29.02 -21.72 -27.90
C VAL A 25 28.86 -20.72 -26.75
N ILE A 26 27.72 -20.00 -26.70
CA ILE A 26 27.42 -19.08 -25.61
C ILE A 26 27.28 -19.85 -24.28
N ALA A 27 26.57 -20.98 -24.27
CA ALA A 27 26.37 -21.78 -23.08
C ALA A 27 27.71 -22.28 -22.49
N ASP A 28 28.64 -22.71 -23.35
CA ASP A 28 29.97 -23.16 -22.95
C ASP A 28 30.82 -21.99 -22.39
N LYS A 29 30.86 -20.87 -23.13
CA LYS A 29 31.61 -19.66 -22.72
C LYS A 29 31.17 -19.10 -21.37
N TYR A 30 29.89 -19.23 -21.03
CA TYR A 30 29.32 -18.75 -19.76
C TYR A 30 28.98 -19.88 -18.77
N ALA A 31 29.49 -21.10 -18.98
CA ALA A 31 29.20 -22.25 -18.12
C ALA A 31 29.58 -21.97 -16.66
N ASN A 32 30.80 -21.48 -16.43
CA ASN A 32 31.32 -21.16 -15.10
C ASN A 32 30.54 -20.04 -14.40
N VAL A 33 30.12 -19.02 -15.15
CA VAL A 33 29.30 -17.91 -14.63
C VAL A 33 27.90 -18.42 -14.26
N THR A 34 27.30 -19.24 -15.13
CA THR A 34 25.98 -19.84 -14.93
C THR A 34 25.98 -20.76 -13.71
N GLU A 35 27.02 -21.56 -13.54
CA GLU A 35 27.19 -22.44 -12.39
C GLU A 35 27.42 -21.67 -11.10
N ALA A 36 28.28 -20.64 -11.11
CA ALA A 36 28.50 -19.76 -9.96
C ALA A 36 27.20 -19.06 -9.52
N VAL A 37 26.42 -18.55 -10.49
CA VAL A 37 25.10 -17.94 -10.24
C VAL A 37 24.12 -18.96 -9.66
N ARG A 38 24.02 -20.16 -10.23
CA ARG A 38 23.16 -21.24 -9.70
C ARG A 38 23.55 -21.65 -8.28
N LYS A 39 24.84 -21.80 -8.01
CA LYS A 39 25.38 -22.15 -6.67
C LYS A 39 25.09 -21.06 -5.65
N HIS A 40 25.25 -19.79 -6.04
CA HIS A 40 24.90 -18.62 -5.23
C HIS A 40 23.39 -18.59 -4.91
N HIS A 41 22.53 -18.82 -5.90
CA HIS A 41 21.07 -18.89 -5.67
C HIS A 41 20.63 -20.08 -4.81
N LYS A 42 21.32 -21.23 -4.90
CA LYS A 42 21.03 -22.42 -4.07
C LYS A 42 21.43 -22.22 -2.59
N LYS A 43 22.51 -21.46 -2.33
CA LYS A 43 23.01 -21.18 -0.97
C LYS A 43 22.19 -20.08 -0.28
N ASN A 44 21.68 -19.11 -1.04
CA ASN A 44 20.89 -18.00 -0.52
C ASN A 44 19.38 -18.32 -0.54
N LYS A 45 18.90 -19.13 0.42
CA LYS A 45 17.47 -19.48 0.57
C LYS A 45 16.54 -18.28 0.76
N LEU A 46 17.07 -17.11 1.13
CA LEU A 46 16.31 -15.86 1.24
C LEU A 46 15.90 -15.31 -0.13
N ASN A 47 16.62 -15.64 -1.22
CA ASN A 47 16.23 -15.28 -2.59
C ASN A 47 15.01 -16.06 -3.11
N GLY A 48 14.62 -17.17 -2.46
CA GLY A 48 13.40 -17.92 -2.78
C GLY A 48 12.12 -17.17 -2.40
N LYS A 49 12.22 -16.28 -1.40
CA LYS A 49 11.22 -15.25 -1.14
C LYS A 49 11.62 -14.02 -1.95
N ARG A 50 11.38 -14.03 -3.26
CA ARG A 50 11.49 -12.81 -4.09
C ARG A 50 10.58 -11.75 -3.47
N ARG A 51 11.13 -10.91 -2.59
CA ARG A 51 10.44 -9.71 -2.15
C ARG A 51 10.21 -8.88 -3.40
N PRO A 52 8.96 -8.46 -3.68
CA PRO A 52 8.69 -7.48 -4.71
C PRO A 52 9.67 -6.31 -4.52
N GLN A 53 10.43 -5.95 -5.56
CA GLN A 53 11.36 -4.83 -5.48
C GLN A 53 10.63 -3.49 -5.33
N SER A 54 9.34 -3.49 -5.66
CA SER A 54 8.42 -2.36 -5.64
C SER A 54 6.99 -2.87 -5.42
N LEU A 55 6.09 -1.99 -4.97
CA LEU A 55 4.68 -2.30 -4.72
C LEU A 55 4.00 -2.89 -5.97
N LEU A 56 4.36 -2.35 -7.14
CA LEU A 56 3.70 -2.66 -8.41
C LEU A 56 4.44 -3.73 -9.25
N SER A 57 5.39 -4.44 -8.67
CA SER A 57 6.12 -5.51 -9.36
C SER A 57 5.15 -6.58 -9.87
N GLY A 58 5.10 -6.80 -11.19
CA GLY A 58 4.23 -7.79 -11.83
C GLY A 58 2.79 -7.32 -12.10
N LEU A 59 2.43 -6.09 -11.73
CA LEU A 59 1.08 -5.54 -11.90
C LEU A 59 0.97 -4.51 -13.03
N VAL A 60 2.10 -4.06 -13.57
CA VAL A 60 2.16 -3.01 -14.60
C VAL A 60 2.34 -3.65 -15.98
N TYR A 61 1.49 -3.30 -16.93
CA TYR A 61 1.48 -3.86 -18.29
C TYR A 61 1.64 -2.78 -19.36
N CYS A 62 2.26 -3.16 -20.46
CA CYS A 62 2.42 -2.29 -21.61
C CYS A 62 1.17 -2.25 -22.47
N GLY A 63 0.58 -1.07 -22.65
CA GLY A 63 -0.57 -0.89 -23.55
C GLY A 63 -0.28 -1.19 -25.03
N CYS A 64 0.98 -1.19 -25.47
CA CYS A 64 1.33 -1.47 -26.87
C CYS A 64 1.50 -2.96 -27.18
N CYS A 65 2.06 -3.74 -26.25
CA CYS A 65 2.42 -5.15 -26.51
C CYS A 65 1.85 -6.14 -25.49
N GLY A 66 1.09 -5.68 -24.50
CA GLY A 66 0.49 -6.50 -23.45
C GLY A 66 1.47 -7.12 -22.45
N VAL A 67 2.78 -7.02 -22.69
CA VAL A 67 3.81 -7.57 -21.78
C VAL A 67 4.02 -6.66 -20.58
N THR A 68 4.41 -7.25 -19.46
CA THR A 68 4.71 -6.54 -18.22
C THR A 68 5.80 -5.49 -18.38
N TYR A 69 5.69 -4.42 -17.61
CA TYR A 69 6.81 -3.54 -17.31
C TYR A 69 7.69 -4.19 -16.24
N SER A 70 8.99 -3.97 -16.37
CA SER A 70 9.96 -4.38 -15.36
C SER A 70 10.63 -3.15 -14.75
N LEU A 71 10.93 -3.21 -13.45
CA LEU A 71 11.78 -2.23 -12.80
C LEU A 71 13.22 -2.35 -13.34
N ARG A 72 13.85 -1.21 -13.60
CA ARG A 72 15.23 -1.09 -14.12
C ARG A 72 16.03 -0.10 -13.28
N GLY A 73 17.32 -0.01 -13.55
CA GLY A 73 18.23 0.93 -12.91
C GLY A 73 17.67 2.36 -12.90
N ALA A 74 17.94 3.09 -11.82
CA ALA A 74 17.34 4.38 -11.46
C ALA A 74 15.84 4.36 -11.07
N GLY A 75 15.30 3.19 -10.67
CA GLY A 75 13.95 3.11 -10.12
C GLY A 75 12.86 3.45 -11.14
N ARG A 76 13.04 3.04 -12.40
CA ARG A 76 12.09 3.31 -13.48
C ARG A 76 11.46 2.02 -14.00
N PHE A 77 10.16 2.07 -14.22
CA PHE A 77 9.40 1.05 -14.91
C PHE A 77 9.53 1.25 -16.42
N ALA A 78 9.93 0.21 -17.13
CA ALA A 78 10.03 0.18 -18.59
C ALA A 78 9.45 -1.10 -19.18
N CYS A 79 8.91 -1.01 -20.39
CA CYS A 79 8.36 -2.17 -21.11
C CYS A 79 9.42 -3.26 -21.28
N SER A 80 9.14 -4.48 -20.82
CA SER A 80 10.12 -5.58 -20.85
C SER A 80 10.55 -5.92 -22.28
N ASN A 81 9.61 -6.11 -23.21
CA ASN A 81 9.93 -6.45 -24.61
C ASN A 81 10.72 -5.36 -25.34
N ARG A 82 10.47 -4.07 -25.08
CA ARG A 82 11.28 -2.98 -25.64
C ARG A 82 12.73 -3.13 -25.23
N ILE A 83 12.96 -3.33 -23.94
CA ILE A 83 14.31 -3.31 -23.36
C ILE A 83 15.07 -4.62 -23.61
N SER A 84 14.42 -5.78 -23.47
CA SER A 84 15.11 -7.07 -23.59
C SER A 84 15.15 -7.63 -25.02
N LYS A 85 14.11 -7.39 -25.82
CA LYS A 85 13.95 -7.99 -27.15
C LYS A 85 13.93 -6.97 -28.29
N GLY A 86 13.74 -5.68 -28.01
CA GLY A 86 13.57 -4.64 -29.04
C GLY A 86 12.28 -4.76 -29.86
N THR A 87 11.34 -5.64 -29.48
CA THR A 87 10.16 -6.00 -30.30
C THR A 87 8.92 -5.11 -30.05
N CYS A 88 9.02 -4.13 -29.16
CA CYS A 88 7.94 -3.19 -28.87
C CYS A 88 8.42 -1.77 -29.15
N SER A 89 7.60 -0.91 -29.77
CA SER A 89 7.95 0.48 -30.09
C SER A 89 7.81 1.45 -28.90
N ASN A 90 7.28 0.99 -27.77
CA ASN A 90 7.04 1.84 -26.61
C ASN A 90 8.35 2.23 -25.90
N SER A 91 8.75 3.50 -26.00
CA SER A 91 9.92 4.07 -25.32
C SER A 91 9.58 4.74 -23.98
N ARG A 92 8.31 4.78 -23.59
CA ARG A 92 7.86 5.49 -22.38
C ARG A 92 8.25 4.72 -21.13
N THR A 93 8.86 5.43 -20.20
CA THR A 93 9.21 4.94 -18.86
C THR A 93 8.65 5.88 -17.82
N ILE A 94 8.32 5.34 -16.64
CA ILE A 94 7.80 6.11 -15.52
C ILE A 94 8.62 5.81 -14.26
N ARG A 95 8.82 6.80 -13.40
CA ARG A 95 9.51 6.58 -12.11
C ARG A 95 8.61 5.74 -11.21
N GLN A 96 9.22 4.88 -10.40
CA GLN A 96 8.52 4.03 -9.45
C GLN A 96 7.65 4.86 -8.51
N GLU A 97 8.26 5.86 -7.86
CA GLU A 97 7.58 6.77 -6.91
C GLU A 97 6.34 7.41 -7.54
N GLU A 98 6.49 8.00 -8.74
CA GLU A 98 5.39 8.65 -9.46
C GLU A 98 4.26 7.68 -9.83
N LEU A 99 4.60 6.45 -10.21
CA LEU A 99 3.60 5.45 -10.55
C LEU A 99 2.89 4.92 -9.30
N GLU A 100 3.63 4.67 -8.22
CA GLU A 100 3.10 4.20 -6.94
C GLU A 100 2.17 5.24 -6.32
N ASP A 101 2.56 6.50 -6.28
CA ASP A 101 1.70 7.60 -5.80
C ASP A 101 0.39 7.68 -6.58
N ARG A 102 0.44 7.65 -7.92
CA ARG A 102 -0.78 7.70 -8.75
C ARG A 102 -1.73 6.54 -8.46
N VAL A 103 -1.18 5.33 -8.29
CA VAL A 103 -1.99 4.14 -8.01
C VAL A 103 -2.58 4.22 -6.61
N LEU A 104 -1.79 4.61 -5.61
CA LEU A 104 -2.23 4.71 -4.23
C LEU A 104 -3.25 5.84 -4.03
N SER A 105 -3.05 7.02 -4.62
CA SER A 105 -4.04 8.10 -4.61
C SER A 105 -5.33 7.65 -5.29
N GLY A 106 -5.25 7.04 -6.47
CA GLY A 106 -6.45 6.54 -7.16
C GLY A 106 -7.17 5.43 -6.41
N LEU A 107 -6.44 4.57 -5.68
CA LEU A 107 -7.03 3.60 -4.76
C LEU A 107 -7.69 4.28 -3.57
N MET A 108 -7.02 5.25 -2.94
CA MET A 108 -7.57 5.98 -1.80
C MET A 108 -8.86 6.73 -2.17
N ASP A 109 -8.86 7.41 -3.31
CA ASP A 109 -10.04 8.14 -3.81
C ASP A 109 -11.21 7.19 -4.13
N ARG A 110 -10.94 5.98 -4.63
CA ARG A 110 -11.97 4.99 -4.99
C ARG A 110 -12.39 4.09 -3.83
N MET A 111 -11.52 3.88 -2.84
CA MET A 111 -11.77 3.06 -1.65
C MET A 111 -12.36 3.86 -0.49
N MET A 112 -12.16 5.18 -0.47
CA MET A 112 -13.05 6.09 0.24
C MET A 112 -14.41 6.03 -0.46
N ALA A 113 -15.19 4.98 -0.19
CA ALA A 113 -16.60 4.95 -0.55
C ALA A 113 -17.23 6.19 0.09
N PRO A 114 -17.58 7.23 -0.70
CA PRO A 114 -17.99 8.52 -0.15
C PRO A 114 -19.15 8.35 0.81
N GLU A 115 -20.02 7.40 0.51
CA GLU A 115 -21.12 6.91 1.34
C GLU A 115 -20.69 6.38 2.71
N ILE A 116 -19.64 5.55 2.81
CA ILE A 116 -19.17 4.99 4.09
C ILE A 116 -18.44 6.06 4.92
N ALA A 117 -17.63 6.90 4.27
CA ALA A 117 -16.98 8.02 4.94
C ALA A 117 -18.01 9.05 5.44
N ALA A 118 -19.04 9.34 4.64
CA ALA A 118 -20.14 10.22 5.02
C ALA A 118 -20.97 9.64 6.17
N GLU A 119 -21.22 8.32 6.16
CA GLU A 119 -21.92 7.66 7.26
C GLU A 119 -21.09 7.67 8.55
N ALA A 120 -19.78 7.41 8.46
CA ALA A 120 -18.88 7.50 9.61
C ALA A 120 -18.81 8.93 10.18
N MET A 121 -18.76 9.95 9.32
CA MET A 121 -18.79 11.36 9.74
C MET A 121 -20.15 11.74 10.37
N ARG A 122 -21.28 11.26 9.82
CA ARG A 122 -22.61 11.46 10.40
C ARG A 122 -22.71 10.84 11.80
N ALA A 123 -22.37 9.56 11.93
CA ALA A 123 -22.40 8.85 13.21
C ALA A 123 -21.51 9.52 14.26
N TYR A 124 -20.33 10.00 13.86
CA TYR A 124 -19.43 10.74 14.75
C TYR A 124 -20.02 12.09 15.20
N ALA A 125 -20.65 12.83 14.30
CA ALA A 125 -21.31 14.10 14.63
C ALA A 125 -22.51 13.89 15.58
N GLU A 126 -23.31 12.86 15.35
CA GLU A 126 -24.43 12.49 16.23
C GLU A 126 -23.95 12.13 17.64
N GLU A 127 -22.91 11.29 17.74
CA GLU A 127 -22.36 10.88 19.04
C GLU A 127 -21.72 12.05 19.79
N THR A 128 -20.99 12.91 19.08
CA THR A 128 -20.42 14.13 19.67
C THR A 128 -21.50 15.07 20.19
N ASN A 129 -22.61 15.21 19.46
CA ASN A 129 -23.76 16.00 19.90
C ASN A 129 -24.47 15.38 21.10
N ARG A 130 -24.60 14.05 21.16
CA ARG A 130 -25.12 13.33 22.34
C ARG A 130 -24.27 13.59 23.57
N LEU A 131 -22.96 13.37 23.48
CA LEU A 131 -22.01 13.61 24.57
C LEU A 131 -22.02 15.07 25.02
N ASN A 132 -22.12 16.02 24.09
CA ASN A 132 -22.23 17.45 24.43
C ASN A 132 -23.54 17.78 25.15
N ARG A 133 -24.66 17.15 24.77
CA ARG A 133 -25.95 17.30 25.48
C ARG A 133 -25.87 16.73 26.89
N GLU A 134 -25.31 15.53 27.06
CA GLU A 134 -25.10 14.92 28.38
C GLU A 134 -24.18 15.75 29.27
N ARG A 135 -23.09 16.29 28.70
CA ARG A 135 -22.19 17.21 29.43
C ARG A 135 -22.91 18.47 29.90
N ARG A 136 -23.79 19.05 29.07
CA ARG A 136 -24.60 20.22 29.43
C ARG A 136 -25.62 19.88 30.52
N SER A 137 -26.40 18.80 30.37
CA SER A 137 -27.40 18.43 31.37
C SER A 137 -26.78 18.10 32.73
N ASN A 138 -25.61 17.46 32.72
CA ASN A 138 -24.86 17.20 33.94
C ASN A 138 -24.37 18.51 34.55
N GLY A 139 -23.82 19.43 33.75
CA GLY A 139 -23.35 20.74 34.22
C GLY A 139 -24.41 21.53 34.99
N ASP A 140 -25.62 21.63 34.47
CA ASP A 140 -26.73 22.34 35.13
C ASP A 140 -27.11 21.67 36.46
N THR A 141 -27.09 20.34 36.50
CA THR A 141 -27.37 19.56 37.72
C THR A 141 -26.28 19.77 38.77
N TRP A 142 -25.01 19.74 38.38
CA TRP A 142 -23.87 19.99 39.27
C TRP A 142 -23.88 21.43 39.82
N GLN A 143 -24.26 22.41 39.01
CA GLN A 143 -24.41 23.80 39.47
C GLN A 143 -25.53 23.96 40.49
N ALA A 144 -26.68 23.31 40.29
CA ALA A 144 -27.78 23.35 41.23
C ALA A 144 -27.42 22.68 42.57
N GLU A 145 -26.76 21.52 42.54
CA GLU A 145 -26.27 20.84 43.74
C GLU A 145 -25.18 21.66 44.46
N LEU A 146 -24.26 22.28 43.71
CA LEU A 146 -23.24 23.17 44.30
C LEU A 146 -23.89 24.33 45.04
N ALA A 147 -24.83 25.04 44.42
CA ALA A 147 -25.53 26.17 45.04
C ALA A 147 -26.30 25.76 46.31
N LYS A 148 -26.87 24.55 46.32
CA LYS A 148 -27.56 23.99 47.49
C LYS A 148 -26.58 23.70 48.63
N VAL A 149 -25.45 23.06 48.34
CA VAL A 149 -24.41 22.75 49.33
C VAL A 149 -23.80 24.04 49.90
N GLU A 150 -23.51 25.03 49.05
CA GLU A 150 -23.02 26.35 49.48
C GLU A 150 -24.00 27.05 50.42
N LYS A 151 -25.30 27.01 50.11
CA LYS A 151 -26.35 27.55 50.98
C LYS A 151 -26.41 26.83 52.33
N GLN A 152 -26.30 25.50 52.35
CA GLN A 152 -26.28 24.72 53.59
C GLN A 152 -25.06 25.05 54.45
N ILE A 153 -23.88 25.22 53.83
CA ILE A 153 -22.66 25.65 54.53
C ILE A 153 -22.88 27.03 55.16
N ALA A 154 -23.41 27.99 54.41
CA ALA A 154 -23.69 29.34 54.91
C ALA A 154 -24.64 29.32 56.12
N GLN A 155 -25.72 28.53 56.04
CA GLN A 155 -26.68 28.38 57.13
C GLN A 155 -26.07 27.75 58.39
N ILE A 156 -25.21 26.75 58.25
CA ILE A 156 -24.51 26.14 59.37
C ILE A 156 -23.55 27.14 60.03
N VAL A 157 -22.80 27.88 59.22
CA VAL A 157 -21.87 28.91 59.72
C VAL A 157 -22.63 30.01 60.48
N GLU A 158 -23.76 30.47 59.96
CA GLU A 158 -24.60 31.49 60.60
C GLU A 158 -25.20 30.98 61.91
N ALA A 159 -25.72 29.74 61.94
CA ALA A 159 -26.24 29.12 63.16
C ALA A 159 -25.16 28.95 64.26
N ILE A 160 -23.91 28.63 63.88
CA ILE A 160 -22.78 28.56 64.80
C ILE A 160 -22.40 29.96 65.31
N ALA A 161 -22.37 30.95 64.42
CA ALA A 161 -22.06 32.33 64.78
C ALA A 161 -23.10 32.91 65.75
N ASP A 162 -24.40 32.78 65.46
CA ASP A 162 -25.49 33.23 66.33
C ASP A 162 -25.46 32.53 67.69
N GLY A 163 -25.18 31.22 67.71
CA GLY A 163 -24.99 30.45 68.95
C GLY A 163 -23.85 30.97 69.82
N MET A 164 -22.78 31.52 69.21
CA MET A 164 -21.68 32.18 69.93
C MET A 164 -22.05 33.56 70.47
N TYR A 165 -22.97 34.29 69.81
CA TYR A 165 -23.42 35.61 70.28
C TYR A 165 -24.45 35.54 71.41
N HIS A 166 -25.15 34.41 71.57
CA HIS A 166 -26.15 34.20 72.63
C HIS A 166 -25.58 33.68 73.97
N LEU A 167 -24.27 33.42 74.07
CA LEU A 167 -23.59 32.91 75.27
C LEU A 167 -23.15 33.99 76.28
N ARG A 168 -23.96 35.04 76.52
CA ARG A 168 -23.65 36.10 77.49
C ARG A 168 -24.66 36.21 78.61
#